data_AF-A0A821SI55-F1
#
_entry.id   AF-A0A821SI55-F1
#
_cell.length_a   1.000
_cell.length_b   1.000
_cell.length_c   1.000
_cell.angle_alpha   90.00
_cell.angle_beta   90.00
_cell.angle_gamma   90.00
#
_symmetry.space_group_name_H-M   'P 1'
#
loop_
_entity.id
_entity.type
_entity.pdbx_description
1 polymer ?
#
loop_
_entity_poly.entity_id
_entity_poly.type
_entity_poly.pdbx_seq_one_letter_code
_entity_poly.pdbx_strand_id
1 'polypeptide(L)' 'MFRAAQRGSGLPPPKPSAVWWCNGCRRTNPGRRFQCTVCKYGNTYDLCAQCVSRAGTLHPRHPLWKYDDTDNASTIHTIS' A
#
# COMPACT_ATOMS: atom_id res chain seq x y z
N MET A 1 27.40 -5.63 38.37
CA MET A 1 25.96 -5.42 38.11
C MET A 1 25.77 -5.43 36.60
N PHE A 2 25.39 -6.58 36.03
CA PHE A 2 25.32 -6.77 34.58
C PHE A 2 24.07 -6.10 33.99
N ARG A 3 24.24 -5.51 32.79
CA ARG A 3 23.25 -4.71 32.04
C ARG A 3 21.94 -5.48 31.86
N ALA A 4 20.83 -4.92 32.32
CA ALA A 4 19.50 -5.27 31.82
C ALA A 4 19.25 -4.47 30.53
N ALA A 5 19.51 -5.10 29.37
CA ALA A 5 19.03 -4.61 28.09
C ALA A 5 17.51 -4.84 28.02
N GLN A 6 16.73 -3.84 28.42
CA GLN A 6 15.28 -3.87 28.24
C GLN A 6 14.98 -3.57 26.77
N ARG A 7 14.83 -4.63 25.97
CA ARG A 7 14.22 -4.58 24.66
C ARG A 7 12.75 -4.21 24.86
N GLY A 8 12.46 -2.92 24.91
CA GLY A 8 11.10 -2.42 24.77
C GLY A 8 10.59 -2.86 23.41
N SER A 9 9.61 -3.77 23.40
CA SER A 9 8.78 -4.10 22.25
C SER A 9 7.90 -2.89 21.93
N GLY A 10 8.52 -1.79 21.49
CA GLY A 10 7.79 -0.68 20.90
C GLY A 10 7.25 -1.17 19.57
N LEU A 11 5.98 -1.58 19.56
CA LEU A 11 5.23 -1.69 18.31
C LEU A 11 5.46 -0.36 17.56
N PRO A 12 5.94 -0.38 16.31
CA PRO A 12 6.01 0.86 15.54
C PRO A 12 4.62 1.50 15.57
N PRO A 13 4.51 2.84 15.72
CA PRO A 13 3.22 3.49 15.66
C PRO A 13 2.51 3.02 14.40
N PRO A 14 1.21 2.67 14.45
CA PRO A 14 0.47 2.29 13.25
C PRO A 14 0.68 3.41 12.24
N LYS A 15 1.36 3.09 11.14
CA LYS A 15 1.61 4.07 10.09
C LYS A 15 0.25 4.61 9.67
N PRO A 16 0.10 5.93 9.47
CA PRO A 16 -1.16 6.49 9.02
C PRO A 16 -1.40 6.09 7.56
N SER A 17 -1.87 4.86 7.33
CA SER A 17 -2.82 4.56 6.25
C SER A 17 -4.23 4.91 6.74
N ALA A 18 -4.37 6.08 7.37
CA ALA A 18 -5.56 6.48 8.12
C ALA A 18 -6.81 6.51 7.24
N VAL A 19 -6.72 7.00 6.01
CA VAL A 19 -7.80 6.94 5.03
C VAL A 19 -7.16 6.97 3.65
N TRP A 20 -7.56 6.07 2.75
CA TRP A 20 -7.17 6.03 1.35
C TRP A 20 -8.41 5.78 0.48
N TRP A 21 -8.35 6.23 -0.77
CA TRP A 21 -9.46 6.12 -1.70
C TRP A 21 -9.05 5.31 -2.92
N CYS A 22 -9.93 4.41 -3.38
CA CYS A 22 -9.68 3.65 -4.59
C CYS A 22 -10.01 4.50 -5.82
N ASN A 23 -9.06 4.71 -6.72
CA ASN A 23 -9.26 5.45 -7.97
C ASN A 23 -10.21 4.73 -8.95
N GLY A 24 -10.31 3.39 -8.84
CA GLY A 24 -11.17 2.57 -9.70
C GLY A 24 -12.64 2.57 -9.28
N CYS A 25 -12.94 2.30 -8.00
CA CYS A 25 -14.32 2.19 -7.51
C CYS A 25 -14.78 3.35 -6.62
N ARG A 26 -13.90 4.33 -6.35
CA ARG A 26 -14.16 5.53 -5.52
C ARG A 26 -14.63 5.22 -4.10
N ARG A 27 -14.38 4.00 -3.60
CA ARG A 27 -14.64 3.63 -2.21
C ARG A 27 -13.46 4.01 -1.32
N THR A 28 -13.79 4.46 -0.12
CA THR A 28 -12.82 4.77 0.94
C THR A 28 -12.52 3.49 1.73
N ASN A 29 -11.23 3.20 1.94
CA ASN A 29 -10.73 2.02 2.66
C ASN A 29 -11.45 0.69 2.35
N PRO A 30 -11.57 0.25 1.08
CA PRO A 30 -12.18 -1.04 0.73
C PRO A 30 -11.32 -2.27 1.11
N GLY A 31 -10.40 -2.14 2.08
CA GLY A 31 -9.47 -3.18 2.52
C GLY A 31 -8.05 -2.99 1.99
N ARG A 32 -7.55 -3.99 1.26
CA ARG A 32 -6.18 -4.03 0.72
C ARG A 32 -5.91 -2.88 -0.25
N ARG A 33 -4.81 -2.15 -0.03
CA ARG A 33 -4.36 -1.03 -0.88
C ARG A 33 -3.23 -1.46 -1.79
N PHE A 34 -3.41 -1.24 -3.09
CA PHE A 34 -2.40 -1.41 -4.12
C PHE A 34 -2.07 -0.04 -4.69
N GLN A 35 -0.85 0.43 -4.47
CA GLN A 35 -0.41 1.73 -4.95
C GLN A 35 0.50 1.56 -6.16
N CYS A 36 0.30 2.35 -7.21
CA CYS A 36 1.22 2.38 -8.34
C CYS A 36 2.61 2.88 -7.89
N THR A 37 3.68 2.14 -8.18
CA THR A 37 5.06 2.54 -7.82
C THR A 37 5.66 3.57 -8.77
N VAL A 38 5.02 3.86 -9.90
CA VAL A 38 5.53 4.81 -10.90
C VAL A 38 4.92 6.20 -10.73
N CYS A 39 3.64 6.28 -10.33
CA CYS A 39 2.90 7.54 -10.18
C CYS A 39 3.28 8.38 -8.94
N LYS A 40 4.52 8.30 -8.45
CA LYS A 40 4.93 8.93 -7.18
C LYS A 40 4.94 10.46 -7.20
N TYR A 41 4.97 11.08 -8.38
CA TYR A 41 5.00 12.54 -8.53
C TYR A 41 3.60 13.08 -8.82
N GLY A 42 2.90 13.54 -7.77
CA GLY A 42 1.71 14.37 -7.88
C GLY A 42 0.35 13.68 -7.94
N ASN A 43 0.26 12.35 -8.10
CA ASN A 43 -1.02 11.64 -7.95
C ASN A 43 -0.83 10.17 -7.56
N THR A 44 -1.09 9.83 -6.30
CA THR A 44 -1.02 8.44 -5.85
C THR A 44 -2.19 7.65 -6.43
N TYR A 45 -1.92 6.89 -7.48
CA TYR A 45 -2.93 5.99 -8.04
C TYR A 45 -3.03 4.74 -7.18
N ASP A 46 -4.08 4.70 -6.36
CA ASP A 46 -4.39 3.63 -5.42
C ASP A 46 -5.60 2.83 -5.90
N LEU A 47 -5.48 1.51 -5.91
CA LEU A 47 -6.53 0.56 -6.25
C LEU A 47 -6.75 -0.43 -5.10
N CYS A 48 -7.98 -0.92 -4.99
CA CYS A 48 -8.30 -2.04 -4.09
C CYS A 48 -8.05 -3.39 -4.75
N ALA A 49 -8.05 -4.46 -3.95
CA ALA A 49 -7.89 -5.83 -4.45
C ALA A 49 -8.83 -6.19 -5.63
N GLN A 50 -10.05 -5.64 -5.65
CA GLN A 50 -11.00 -5.88 -6.75
C GLN A 50 -10.71 -5.05 -8.00
N CYS A 51 -10.17 -3.84 -7.86
CA CYS A 51 -9.87 -2.99 -9.00
C CYS A 51 -8.48 -3.26 -9.58
N VAL A 52 -7.56 -3.81 -8.78
CA VAL A 52 -6.20 -4.09 -9.21
C VAL A 52 -6.14 -5.18 -10.29
N SER A 53 -7.08 -6.13 -10.29
CA SER A 53 -7.24 -7.10 -11.39
C SER A 53 -7.63 -6.45 -12.73
N ARG A 54 -8.21 -5.25 -12.67
CA ARG A 54 -8.55 -4.41 -13.84
C ARG A 54 -7.53 -3.29 -14.03
N ALA A 55 -6.39 -3.34 -13.36
CA ALA A 55 -5.34 -2.32 -13.45
C ALA A 55 -4.89 -2.10 -14.90
N GLY A 56 -4.76 -3.16 -15.71
CA GLY A 56 -4.42 -3.03 -17.13
C GLY A 56 -5.43 -2.24 -17.96
N THR A 57 -6.70 -2.16 -17.53
CA THR A 57 -7.72 -1.35 -18.19
C THR A 57 -7.86 0.04 -17.56
N LEU A 58 -7.79 0.11 -16.23
CA LEU A 58 -7.99 1.35 -15.46
C LEU A 58 -6.75 2.25 -15.46
N HIS A 59 -5.56 1.65 -15.58
CA HIS A 59 -4.26 2.32 -15.52
C HIS A 59 -3.21 1.56 -16.36
N PRO A 60 -3.41 1.45 -17.70
CA PRO A 60 -2.61 0.61 -18.59
C PRO A 60 -1.12 0.98 -18.65
N ARG A 61 -0.77 2.21 -18.28
CA ARG A 61 0.59 2.74 -18.48
C ARG A 61 1.62 2.15 -17.53
N HIS A 62 1.21 1.66 -16.36
CA HIS A 62 2.16 1.21 -15.32
C HIS A 62 1.76 -0.17 -14.76
N PRO A 63 2.58 -1.21 -14.98
CA PRO A 63 2.29 -2.58 -14.53
C PRO A 63 2.75 -2.85 -13.10
N LEU A 64 3.50 -1.93 -12.49
CA LEU A 64 4.09 -2.12 -11.16
C LEU A 64 3.20 -1.52 -10.06
N TRP A 65 2.75 -2.39 -9.17
CA TRP A 65 1.88 -2.07 -8.05
C TRP A 65 2.54 -2.53 -6.76
N LYS A 66 2.75 -1.64 -5.80
CA LYS A 66 3.13 -2.05 -4.46
C LYS A 66 1.88 -2.39 -3.66
N TYR A 67 1.95 -3.49 -2.95
CA TYR A 67 0.98 -3.85 -1.95
C TYR A 67 1.50 -3.36 -0.61
N ASP A 68 0.69 -2.58 0.11
CA ASP A 68 1.02 -2.10 1.45
C ASP A 68 0.26 -2.99 2.45
N ASP A 69 0.94 -4.06 2.90
CA ASP A 69 0.52 -4.78 4.11
C ASP A 69 0.76 -3.89 5.33
N THR A 70 -0.11 -4.00 6.33
CA THR A 70 -0.02 -3.27 7.60
C THR A 70 1.30 -3.45 8.36
N ASP A 71 2.16 -4.38 7.93
CA ASP A 71 3.40 -4.81 8.58
C ASP A 71 4.68 -4.25 7.93
N ASN A 72 4.67 -2.96 7.52
CA ASN A 72 5.87 -2.19 7.14
C ASN A 72 6.65 -2.68 5.90
N ALA A 73 6.22 -3.74 5.22
CA ALA A 73 6.84 -4.25 4.00
C ALA A 73 5.96 -3.93 2.76
N SER A 74 6.27 -2.86 2.04
CA SER A 74 5.64 -2.61 0.74
C SER A 74 6.23 -3.58 -0.31
N THR A 75 5.54 -4.68 -0.61
CA THR A 75 5.99 -5.64 -1.63
C THR A 75 5.60 -5.16 -3.02
N ILE A 76 6.55 -5.12 -3.96
CA ILE A 76 6.27 -4.75 -5.35
C ILE A 76 5.74 -5.99 -6.09
N HIS A 77 4.50 -5.91 -6.58
CA HIS A 77 3.88 -6.89 -7.45
C HIS A 77 3.81 -6.34 -8.88
N THR A 78 4.22 -7.15 -9.85
CA THR A 78 3.98 -6.88 -11.26
C THR A 78 2.63 -7.49 -11.63
N ILE A 79 1.75 -6.67 -12.21
CA ILE A 79 0.48 -7.13 -12.78
C ILE A 79 0.69 -7.15 -14.29
N SER A 80 0.84 -8.37 -14.83
CA SER A 80 0.95 -8.64 -16.26
C SER A 80 -0.41 -8.69 -16.93
#